data_AF-A0A538FXS3-F1
#
_entry.id   AF-A0A538FXS3-F1
#
_cell.length_a   1.000
_cell.length_b   1.000
_cell.length_c   1.000
_cell.angle_alpha   90.00
_cell.angle_beta   90.00
_cell.angle_gamma   90.00
#
_symmetry.space_group_name_H-M   'P 1'
#
loop_
_entity.id
_entity.type
_entity.pdbx_description
1 polymer ?
#
loop_
_entity_poly.entity_id
_entity_poly.type
_entity_poly.pdbx_seq_one_letter_code
_entity_poly.pdbx_strand_id
1 'polypeptide(L)'
;MATRKQTQAAKRNVKKAQRAATKKRTIAHLPTTTRRALQTEARKGARRGGQAGHALEERNRQQLYDVARKKGISDRSKMGKSELIASIRRAG
;
A
#
# COMPACT_ATOMS: atom_id res chain seq x y z
N MET A 1 -14.20 16.15 -15.43
CA MET A 1 -13.14 16.92 -14.74
C MET A 1 -13.57 17.21 -13.31
N ALA A 2 -12.68 17.11 -12.31
CA ALA A 2 -13.04 17.44 -10.94
C ALA A 2 -13.27 18.97 -10.79
N THR A 3 -14.34 19.35 -10.09
CA THR A 3 -14.67 20.76 -9.83
C THR A 3 -13.69 21.40 -8.84
N ARG A 4 -13.59 22.74 -8.83
CA ARG A 4 -12.76 23.48 -7.86
C ARG A 4 -13.12 23.12 -6.42
N LYS A 5 -14.40 22.96 -6.11
CA LYS A 5 -14.89 22.54 -4.79
C LYS A 5 -14.38 21.16 -4.40
N GLN A 6 -14.43 20.18 -5.31
CA GLN A 6 -13.90 18.84 -5.09
C GLN A 6 -12.38 18.85 -4.84
N THR A 7 -11.63 19.59 -5.65
CA THR A 7 -10.17 19.72 -5.47
C THR A 7 -9.81 20.37 -4.14
N GLN A 8 -10.52 21.42 -3.72
CA GLN A 8 -10.31 22.06 -2.42
C GLN A 8 -10.64 21.14 -1.25
N ALA A 9 -11.72 20.37 -1.34
CA ALA A 9 -12.08 19.38 -0.34
C ALA A 9 -11.01 18.28 -0.23
N ALA A 10 -10.53 17.75 -1.37
CA ALA A 10 -9.46 16.76 -1.40
C ALA A 10 -8.17 17.28 -0.72
N LYS A 11 -7.76 18.52 -1.03
CA LYS A 11 -6.59 19.16 -0.38
C LYS A 11 -6.76 19.27 1.13
N ARG A 12 -7.95 19.67 1.61
CA ARG A 12 -8.25 19.75 3.06
C ARG A 12 -8.22 18.37 3.72
N ASN A 13 -8.76 17.34 3.07
CA ASN A 13 -8.77 15.98 3.56
C ASN A 13 -7.35 15.41 3.70
N VAL A 14 -6.49 15.62 2.70
CA VAL A 14 -5.06 15.21 2.77
C VAL A 14 -4.37 15.90 3.94
N LYS A 15 -4.55 17.22 4.12
CA LYS A 15 -3.97 17.95 5.26
C LYS A 15 -4.47 17.42 6.61
N LYS A 16 -5.76 17.10 6.72
CA LYS A 16 -6.34 16.51 7.94
C LYS A 16 -5.73 15.14 8.24
N ALA A 17 -5.56 14.30 7.22
CA ALA A 17 -4.92 12.99 7.34
C ALA A 17 -3.45 13.10 7.76
N GLN A 18 -2.68 14.03 7.15
CA GLN A 18 -1.30 14.32 7.53
C GLN A 18 -1.19 14.74 9.00
N ARG A 19 -2.02 15.70 9.44
CA ARG A 19 -2.06 16.14 10.84
C ARG A 19 -2.35 14.99 11.80
N ALA A 20 -3.32 14.15 11.46
CA ALA A 20 -3.67 12.98 12.27
C ALA A 20 -2.50 11.97 12.35
N ALA A 21 -1.86 11.67 11.22
CA ALA A 21 -0.70 10.77 11.17
C ALA A 21 0.47 11.29 12.00
N THR A 22 0.82 12.58 11.86
CA THR A 22 1.89 13.22 12.65
C THR A 22 1.57 13.22 14.14
N LYS A 23 0.31 13.47 14.52
CA LYS A 23 -0.12 13.45 15.93
C LYS A 23 -0.07 12.04 16.52
N LYS A 24 -0.53 11.04 15.78
CA LYS A 24 -0.66 9.65 16.27
C LYS A 24 0.64 8.87 16.26
N ARG A 25 1.59 9.21 15.38
CA ARG A 25 2.89 8.55 15.25
C ARG A 25 2.81 7.02 15.32
N THR A 26 1.80 6.43 14.68
CA THR A 26 1.40 5.03 14.91
C THR A 26 2.58 4.05 14.77
N ILE A 27 3.44 4.23 13.76
CA ILE A 27 4.62 3.38 13.54
C ILE A 27 5.59 3.41 14.74
N ALA A 28 5.75 4.56 15.39
CA ALA A 28 6.64 4.70 16.55
C ALA A 28 6.12 3.96 17.79
N HIS A 29 4.79 3.81 17.92
CA HIS A 29 4.14 3.12 19.04
C HIS A 29 3.92 1.62 18.78
N LEU A 30 4.34 1.09 17.64
CA LEU A 30 4.29 -0.34 17.38
C LEU A 30 5.39 -1.10 18.14
N PRO A 31 5.14 -2.39 18.51
CA PRO A 31 6.17 -3.28 19.03
C PRO A 31 7.43 -3.26 18.15
N THR A 32 8.60 -3.38 18.78
CA THR A 32 9.90 -3.28 18.10
C THR A 32 10.02 -4.26 16.94
N THR A 33 9.53 -5.49 17.11
CA THR A 33 9.51 -6.53 16.07
C THR A 33 8.71 -6.08 14.85
N THR A 34 7.47 -5.64 15.04
CA THR A 34 6.58 -5.16 13.98
C THR A 34 7.16 -3.93 13.28
N ARG A 35 7.66 -2.96 14.03
CA ARG A 35 8.27 -1.74 13.49
C ARG A 35 9.50 -2.07 12.63
N ARG A 36 10.38 -2.96 13.08
CA ARG A 36 11.56 -3.40 12.30
C ARG A 36 11.16 -4.13 11.04
N ALA A 37 10.16 -5.02 11.10
CA ALA A 37 9.66 -5.73 9.93
C ALA A 37 9.13 -4.75 8.86
N LEU A 38 8.31 -3.77 9.27
CA LEU A 38 7.80 -2.73 8.37
C LEU A 38 8.92 -1.88 7.75
N GLN A 39 9.94 -1.51 8.53
CA GLN A 39 11.10 -0.76 8.02
C GLN A 39 11.91 -1.56 6.99
N THR A 40 12.11 -2.86 7.22
CA THR A 40 12.81 -3.74 6.28
C THR A 40 12.09 -3.82 4.94
N GLU A 41 10.76 -4.03 4.95
CA GLU A 41 9.97 -4.06 3.72
C GLU A 41 9.95 -2.70 3.01
N ALA A 42 9.83 -1.61 3.76
CA ALA A 42 9.91 -0.26 3.21
C ALA A 42 11.27 0.00 2.53
N ARG A 43 12.38 -0.43 3.16
CA ARG A 43 13.73 -0.32 2.58
C ARG A 43 13.89 -1.13 1.30
N LYS A 44 13.34 -2.35 1.23
CA LYS A 44 13.35 -3.16 0.00
C LYS A 44 12.65 -2.43 -1.16
N GLY A 45 11.52 -1.80 -0.89
CA GLY A 45 10.83 -0.95 -1.87
C GLY A 45 11.64 0.28 -2.25
N ALA A 46 12.21 0.98 -1.27
CA ALA A 46 13.00 2.19 -1.49
C ALA A 46 14.27 1.94 -2.31
N ARG A 47 14.95 0.79 -2.12
CA ARG A 47 16.10 0.37 -2.94
C ARG A 47 15.80 0.31 -4.43
N ARG A 48 14.53 0.11 -4.81
CA ARG A 48 14.06 0.09 -6.20
C ARG A 48 13.37 1.39 -6.62
N GLY A 49 13.53 2.47 -5.84
CA GLY A 49 12.82 3.73 -6.11
C GLY A 49 11.29 3.61 -6.06
N GLY A 50 10.77 2.63 -5.31
CA GLY A 50 9.33 2.34 -5.26
C GLY A 50 8.80 1.50 -6.44
N GLN A 51 9.66 1.09 -7.37
CA GLN A 51 9.29 0.20 -8.47
C GLN A 51 8.90 -1.19 -7.95
N ALA A 52 8.03 -1.85 -8.73
CA ALA A 52 7.63 -3.23 -8.46
C ALA A 52 8.79 -4.18 -8.78
N GLY A 53 9.03 -5.15 -7.90
CA GLY A 53 9.95 -6.25 -8.22
C GLY A 53 9.45 -7.09 -9.39
N HIS A 54 10.37 -7.78 -10.05
CA HIS A 54 10.04 -8.66 -11.18
C HIS A 54 9.13 -9.80 -10.70
N ALA A 55 9.53 -10.51 -9.65
CA ALA A 55 8.73 -11.54 -9.00
C ALA A 55 7.56 -10.96 -8.18
N LEU A 56 6.50 -11.74 -7.99
CA LEU A 56 5.33 -11.33 -7.18
C LEU A 56 5.68 -11.19 -5.69
N GLU A 57 6.53 -12.06 -5.17
CA GLU A 57 7.03 -12.09 -3.79
C GLU A 57 7.76 -10.80 -3.41
N GLU A 58 8.46 -10.26 -4.39
CA GLU A 58 9.24 -9.04 -4.26
C GLU A 58 8.38 -7.78 -4.23
N ARG A 59 7.14 -7.86 -4.69
CA ARG A 59 6.21 -6.72 -4.68
C ARG A 59 5.66 -6.51 -3.29
N ASN A 60 5.36 -5.24 -2.98
CA ASN A 60 4.60 -4.93 -1.77
C ASN A 60 3.10 -5.24 -1.97
N ARG A 61 2.33 -5.28 -0.89
CA ARG A 61 0.88 -5.60 -0.95
C ARG A 61 0.12 -4.66 -1.89
N GLN A 62 0.46 -3.37 -1.94
CA GLN A 62 -0.23 -2.40 -2.79
C GLN A 62 0.02 -2.66 -4.27
N GLN A 63 1.27 -2.94 -4.65
CA GLN A 63 1.63 -3.30 -6.01
C GLN A 63 0.91 -4.58 -6.46
N LEU A 64 0.79 -5.58 -5.56
CA LEU A 64 0.00 -6.79 -5.82
C LEU A 64 -1.49 -6.50 -5.94
N TYR A 65 -2.03 -5.62 -5.10
CA TYR A 65 -3.42 -5.16 -5.19
C TYR A 65 -3.71 -4.55 -6.57
N ASP A 66 -2.80 -3.74 -7.10
CA ASP A 66 -2.97 -3.12 -8.42
C ASP A 66 -2.89 -4.15 -9.55
N VAL A 67 -2.02 -5.15 -9.45
CA VAL A 67 -1.99 -6.28 -10.39
C VAL A 67 -3.31 -7.07 -10.33
N ALA A 68 -3.78 -7.42 -9.13
CA ALA A 68 -5.03 -8.12 -8.93
C ALA A 68 -6.23 -7.32 -9.46
N ARG A 69 -6.23 -5.99 -9.28
CA ARG A 69 -7.23 -5.08 -9.84
C ARG A 69 -7.24 -5.12 -11.36
N LYS A 70 -6.07 -5.06 -12.01
CA LYS A 70 -5.94 -5.14 -13.47
C LYS A 70 -6.44 -6.48 -14.02
N LYS A 71 -6.23 -7.56 -13.27
CA LYS A 71 -6.73 -8.91 -13.59
C LYS A 71 -8.21 -9.14 -13.25
N GLY A 72 -8.92 -8.14 -12.71
CA GLY A 72 -10.34 -8.29 -12.35
C GLY A 72 -10.62 -9.20 -11.15
N ILE A 73 -9.62 -9.48 -10.30
CA ILE A 73 -9.80 -10.37 -9.14
C ILE A 73 -10.73 -9.70 -8.12
N SER A 74 -11.86 -10.37 -7.84
CA SER A 74 -12.84 -9.99 -6.82
C SER A 74 -12.26 -10.18 -5.41
N ASP A 75 -12.84 -9.48 -4.43
CA ASP A 75 -12.44 -9.55 -3.01
C ASP A 75 -10.96 -9.26 -2.68
N ARG A 76 -10.15 -8.84 -3.66
CA ARG A 76 -8.73 -8.46 -3.51
C ARG A 76 -8.43 -7.47 -2.37
N SER A 77 -9.40 -6.65 -1.96
CA SER A 77 -9.25 -5.71 -0.85
C SER A 77 -9.15 -6.40 0.51
N LYS A 78 -9.78 -7.56 0.65
CA LYS A 78 -9.76 -8.40 1.85
C LYS A 78 -8.50 -9.27 1.92
N MET A 79 -7.82 -9.46 0.79
CA MET A 79 -6.69 -10.37 0.70
C MET A 79 -5.40 -9.81 1.33
N GLY A 80 -4.68 -10.69 2.01
CA GLY A 80 -3.29 -10.51 2.43
C GLY A 80 -2.30 -10.60 1.27
N LYS A 81 -1.01 -10.33 1.53
CA LYS A 81 0.04 -10.40 0.50
C LYS A 81 0.10 -11.80 -0.15
N SER A 82 0.11 -12.86 0.65
CA SER A 82 0.22 -14.24 0.17
C SER A 82 -1.01 -14.65 -0.66
N GLU A 83 -2.21 -14.27 -0.21
CA GLU A 83 -3.47 -14.56 -0.91
C GLU A 83 -3.56 -13.82 -2.25
N LEU A 84 -3.07 -12.58 -2.30
CA LEU A 84 -2.96 -11.83 -3.56
C LEU A 84 -2.02 -12.54 -4.54
N ILE A 85 -0.84 -12.99 -4.07
CA ILE A 85 0.10 -13.74 -4.92
C ILE A 85 -0.55 -15.01 -5.45
N ALA A 86 -1.16 -15.81 -4.58
CA ALA A 86 -1.83 -17.06 -4.96
C ALA A 86 -2.96 -16.82 -5.97
N SER A 87 -3.76 -15.78 -5.77
CA SER A 87 -4.87 -15.46 -6.68
C SER A 87 -4.39 -14.92 -8.02
N ILE A 88 -3.34 -14.10 -8.03
CA ILE A 88 -2.72 -13.59 -9.27
C ILE A 88 -2.12 -14.74 -10.10
N ARG A 89 -1.55 -15.75 -9.44
CA ARG A 89 -1.04 -16.97 -10.07
C ARG A 89 -2.15 -17.83 -10.68
N ARG A 90 -3.28 -18.02 -9.96
CA ARG A 90 -4.43 -18.78 -10.48
C ARG A 90 -5.15 -18.10 -11.64
N ALA A 91 -5.12 -16.78 -11.69
CA ALA A 91 -5.74 -15.97 -12.75
C ALA A 91 -4.79 -15.67 -13.92
N GLY A 92 -3.67 -16.40 -14.05
CA GLY A 92 -2.72 -16.29 -15.16
C GLY A 92 -2.51 -17.67 -15.76
#